data_AF-A0A7L4QYX7-F1
#
_entry.id   AF-A0A7L4QYX7-F1
#
_cell.length_a   1.000
_cell.length_b   1.000
_cell.length_c   1.000
_cell.angle_alpha   90.00
_cell.angle_beta   90.00
_cell.angle_gamma   90.00
#
_symmetry.space_group_name_H-M   'P 1'
#
loop_
_entity.id
_entity.type
_entity.pdbx_description
1 polymer ?
#
loop_
_entity_poly.entity_id
_entity_poly.type
_entity_poly.pdbx_seq_one_letter_code
_entity_poly.pdbx_strand_id
1 'polypeptide(L)'
;MKLKAKLILTLLLVGLIAVFASGCVEDTPVDDEAMDGADTSGTEDLDSEDADDDVSDEDEMTEGDHMADSDEYDPVIDPENFVEVIDNPYFPLIPGTTFIYEGENEDGDLERNEVSVTDDTRVVMGVTTTVVWDRVWEDGELIEETFDWYAQDKDGNVWYFGEDSKEYEDGKFVSDEGSWESGIDDAKPGIVMKMAPVVGDVYRQEYLVGEAEDMAEVISLTETVTVEYGTFENCLVTKEWTPLEPGVEEQKYYAKGVGPLLEEVTLGGSGQLELIEIIAPSVVIGGNNY
;
A
#
# COMPACT_ATOMS: atom_id res chain seq x y z
N MET A 1 -22.68 16.89 12.43
CA MET A 1 -21.67 16.94 11.37
C MET A 1 -20.81 15.71 11.57
N LYS A 2 -20.85 14.75 10.64
CA LYS A 2 -19.94 13.61 10.65
C LYS A 2 -18.66 14.11 9.97
N LEU A 3 -17.55 14.18 10.70
CA LEU A 3 -16.24 14.19 10.06
C LEU A 3 -16.20 12.91 9.24
N LYS A 4 -16.05 13.03 7.91
CA LYS A 4 -15.67 11.90 7.09
C LYS A 4 -14.17 11.78 7.31
N ALA A 5 -13.72 10.76 8.03
CA ALA A 5 -12.34 10.31 7.94
C ALA A 5 -12.09 10.08 6.44
N LYS A 6 -11.15 10.84 5.87
CA LYS A 6 -10.57 10.47 4.58
C LYS A 6 -9.58 9.38 4.95
N LEU A 7 -9.97 8.16 4.69
CA LEU A 7 -9.10 7.01 4.73
C LEU A 7 -8.06 7.22 3.62
N ILE A 8 -6.89 7.71 4.02
CA ILE A 8 -5.69 7.83 3.19
C ILE A 8 -5.11 6.42 3.15
N LEU A 9 -4.63 5.98 1.99
CA LEU A 9 -3.95 4.69 1.80
C LEU A 9 -2.95 4.45 2.95
N THR A 10 -3.33 3.60 3.92
CA THR A 10 -2.49 3.25 5.06
C THR A 10 -1.39 2.35 4.54
N LEU A 11 -0.31 2.99 4.17
CA LEU A 11 0.83 2.42 3.49
C LEU A 11 1.45 1.29 4.30
N LEU A 12 1.35 0.09 3.74
CA LEU A 12 1.82 -1.17 4.30
C LEU A 12 3.36 -1.33 4.35
N LEU A 13 4.10 -0.22 4.41
CA LEU A 13 5.53 -0.18 4.71
C LEU A 13 6.08 1.20 5.07
N VAL A 14 5.28 2.26 4.96
CA VAL A 14 5.67 3.65 5.22
C VAL A 14 4.44 4.48 5.55
N GLY A 15 4.08 4.71 6.81
CA GLY A 15 2.97 5.60 7.15
C GLY A 15 3.12 7.01 6.55
N LEU A 16 2.45 7.31 5.43
CA LEU A 16 2.26 8.67 4.93
C LEU A 16 1.01 9.26 5.60
N ILE A 17 1.22 9.95 6.72
CA ILE A 17 0.16 10.74 7.35
C ILE A 17 -0.02 12.04 6.57
N ALA A 18 -1.16 12.27 5.94
CA ALA A 18 -1.51 13.61 5.46
C ALA A 18 -2.00 14.48 6.63
N VAL A 19 -1.18 15.42 7.10
CA VAL A 19 -1.55 16.41 8.11
C VAL A 19 -2.48 17.47 7.50
N PHE A 20 -3.78 17.44 7.84
CA PHE A 20 -4.71 18.49 7.41
C PHE A 20 -4.53 19.79 8.23
N ALA A 21 -3.77 20.75 7.69
CA ALA A 21 -3.76 22.13 8.21
C ALA A 21 -5.13 22.82 8.01
N SER A 22 -5.86 23.05 9.11
CA SER A 22 -7.12 23.80 9.12
C SER A 22 -6.89 25.29 8.85
N GLY A 23 -6.95 25.69 7.58
CA GLY A 23 -6.95 27.10 7.16
C GLY A 23 -8.33 27.74 7.38
N CYS A 24 -8.42 28.61 8.38
CA CYS A 24 -9.56 29.52 8.57
C CYS A 24 -9.78 30.41 7.34
N VAL A 25 -10.88 30.22 6.61
CA VAL A 25 -11.37 31.19 5.62
C VAL A 25 -12.39 32.10 6.31
N GLU A 26 -12.07 33.39 6.36
CA GLU A 26 -13.01 34.46 6.72
C GLU A 26 -13.94 34.75 5.53
N ASP A 27 -15.24 34.61 5.79
CA ASP A 27 -16.35 35.09 4.97
C ASP A 27 -16.25 36.59 4.68
N THR A 28 -16.41 37.00 3.42
CA THR A 28 -17.35 38.08 3.08
C THR A 28 -17.95 37.90 1.67
N PRO A 29 -19.22 38.32 1.45
CA PRO A 29 -19.99 38.00 0.25
C PRO A 29 -20.06 39.20 -0.74
N VAL A 30 -20.96 39.09 -1.75
CA VAL A 30 -21.50 40.12 -2.68
C VAL A 30 -20.84 40.06 -4.08
N ASP A 31 -21.49 39.95 -5.25
CA ASP A 31 -22.89 40.20 -5.69
C ASP A 31 -23.22 39.42 -6.98
N ASP A 32 -24.52 39.20 -7.19
CA ASP A 32 -25.18 38.81 -8.45
C ASP A 32 -24.97 39.83 -9.57
N GLU A 33 -24.79 39.38 -10.82
CA GLU A 33 -25.37 40.03 -11.99
C GLU A 33 -25.61 38.99 -13.11
N ALA A 34 -26.83 38.99 -13.64
CA ALA A 34 -27.31 38.19 -14.74
C ALA A 34 -27.22 38.96 -16.06
N MET A 35 -27.15 38.25 -17.20
CA MET A 35 -27.58 38.62 -18.57
C MET A 35 -26.83 37.72 -19.56
N ASP A 36 -27.31 37.30 -20.73
CA ASP A 36 -28.56 37.40 -21.49
C ASP A 36 -28.30 36.52 -22.75
N GLY A 37 -29.35 36.12 -23.46
CA GLY A 37 -29.24 35.87 -24.91
C GLY A 37 -29.47 34.45 -25.39
N ALA A 38 -30.74 34.16 -25.71
CA ALA A 38 -31.15 33.13 -26.65
C ALA A 38 -30.65 33.43 -28.09
N ASP A 39 -30.55 32.41 -28.97
CA ASP A 39 -31.48 32.28 -30.12
C ASP A 39 -31.23 31.03 -31.01
N THR A 40 -32.33 30.53 -31.59
CA THR A 40 -32.56 29.72 -32.83
C THR A 40 -31.85 28.36 -33.05
N SER A 41 -32.54 27.23 -33.25
CA SER A 41 -33.52 26.82 -34.30
C SER A 41 -32.88 26.46 -35.66
N GLY A 42 -32.93 25.17 -36.03
CA GLY A 42 -32.66 24.69 -37.39
C GLY A 42 -32.86 23.18 -37.54
N THR A 43 -34.09 22.76 -37.82
CA THR A 43 -34.49 21.44 -38.36
C THR A 43 -34.09 21.32 -39.83
N GLU A 44 -33.69 20.13 -40.33
CA GLU A 44 -34.15 19.54 -41.62
C GLU A 44 -33.86 18.02 -41.64
N ASP A 45 -34.92 17.22 -41.78
CA ASP A 45 -34.93 15.80 -42.16
C ASP A 45 -34.87 15.68 -43.69
N LEU A 46 -34.12 14.72 -44.25
CA LEU A 46 -34.39 14.13 -45.57
C LEU A 46 -33.90 12.67 -45.65
N ASP A 47 -34.87 11.77 -45.84
CA ASP A 47 -34.73 10.37 -46.25
C ASP A 47 -34.22 10.21 -47.69
N SER A 48 -33.44 9.16 -47.93
CA SER A 48 -33.56 8.33 -49.14
C SER A 48 -32.88 6.97 -48.96
N GLU A 49 -33.68 5.91 -49.11
CA GLU A 49 -33.30 4.50 -49.20
C GLU A 49 -32.67 4.17 -50.57
N ASP A 50 -31.73 3.20 -50.62
CA ASP A 50 -31.84 2.00 -51.48
C ASP A 50 -30.63 1.05 -51.39
N ALA A 51 -30.97 -0.20 -51.06
CA ALA A 51 -30.50 -1.50 -51.59
C ALA A 51 -29.07 -2.05 -51.31
N ASP A 52 -29.08 -3.12 -50.51
CA ASP A 52 -28.51 -4.47 -50.70
C ASP A 52 -27.01 -4.63 -50.96
N ASP A 53 -26.29 -5.23 -50.00
CA ASP A 53 -25.66 -6.52 -50.26
C ASP A 53 -25.44 -7.35 -48.99
N ASP A 54 -25.58 -8.65 -49.21
CA ASP A 54 -25.84 -9.74 -48.28
C ASP A 54 -24.52 -10.46 -47.92
N VAL A 55 -24.08 -10.43 -46.66
CA VAL A 55 -23.16 -11.46 -46.12
C VAL A 55 -23.53 -11.75 -44.67
N SER A 56 -24.13 -12.92 -44.50
CA SER A 56 -24.26 -13.68 -43.27
C SER A 56 -22.90 -13.96 -42.64
N ASP A 57 -22.68 -13.51 -41.40
CA ASP A 57 -21.84 -14.17 -40.41
C ASP A 57 -22.40 -13.77 -39.04
N GLU A 58 -23.34 -14.56 -38.54
CA GLU A 58 -23.76 -14.53 -37.14
C GLU A 58 -22.62 -15.13 -36.30
N ASP A 59 -21.59 -14.32 -36.03
CA ASP A 59 -20.71 -14.55 -34.89
C ASP A 59 -21.53 -14.28 -33.64
N GLU A 60 -22.24 -15.31 -33.20
CA GLU A 60 -22.77 -15.48 -31.86
C GLU A 60 -21.56 -15.42 -30.90
N MET A 61 -21.17 -14.20 -30.55
CA MET A 61 -20.28 -13.89 -29.43
C MET A 61 -21.00 -14.34 -28.17
N THR A 62 -20.92 -15.64 -27.89
CA THR A 62 -21.24 -16.18 -26.57
C THR A 62 -20.40 -15.38 -25.60
N GLU A 63 -21.10 -14.59 -24.78
CA GLU A 63 -20.57 -13.85 -23.64
C GLU A 63 -19.50 -14.73 -22.99
N GLY A 64 -18.24 -14.35 -23.24
CA GLY A 64 -17.12 -14.94 -22.55
C GLY A 64 -17.40 -14.72 -21.09
N ASP A 65 -17.51 -15.84 -20.39
CA ASP A 65 -17.66 -16.00 -18.96
C ASP A 65 -16.65 -15.06 -18.27
N HIS A 66 -17.02 -13.79 -18.12
CA HIS A 66 -16.45 -12.91 -17.12
C HIS A 66 -16.95 -13.54 -15.82
N MET A 67 -16.15 -14.50 -15.34
CA MET A 67 -16.11 -14.90 -13.95
C MET A 67 -15.95 -13.59 -13.18
N ALA A 68 -17.08 -12.99 -12.83
CA ALA A 68 -17.19 -12.13 -11.70
C ALA A 68 -16.70 -13.01 -10.56
N ASP A 69 -15.45 -12.79 -10.16
CA ASP A 69 -14.92 -13.37 -8.94
C ASP A 69 -15.66 -12.66 -7.80
N SER A 70 -16.88 -13.14 -7.56
CA SER A 70 -17.70 -12.81 -6.40
C SER A 70 -17.44 -13.83 -5.29
N ASP A 71 -16.26 -14.44 -5.28
CA ASP A 71 -15.77 -15.12 -4.10
C ASP A 71 -15.25 -14.04 -3.15
N GLU A 72 -16.05 -13.76 -2.12
CA GLU A 72 -15.69 -12.92 -0.98
C GLU A 72 -14.28 -13.31 -0.49
N TYR A 73 -13.37 -12.34 -0.42
CA TYR A 73 -11.98 -12.60 -0.03
C TYR A 73 -11.94 -13.07 1.42
N ASP A 74 -11.72 -14.38 1.61
CA ASP A 74 -11.69 -15.03 2.92
C ASP A 74 -10.60 -16.13 2.94
N PRO A 75 -9.32 -15.76 3.08
CA PRO A 75 -8.23 -16.72 3.09
C PRO A 75 -8.33 -17.64 4.31
N VAL A 76 -8.18 -18.95 4.08
CA VAL A 76 -8.17 -19.95 5.16
C VAL A 76 -6.80 -19.97 5.84
N ILE A 77 -6.75 -19.53 7.09
CA ILE A 77 -5.53 -19.53 7.90
C ILE A 77 -5.42 -20.84 8.71
N ASP A 78 -4.41 -21.65 8.38
CA ASP A 78 -3.96 -22.78 9.19
C ASP A 78 -2.67 -22.39 9.92
N PRO A 79 -2.67 -22.23 11.25
CA PRO A 79 -1.47 -21.91 12.02
C PRO A 79 -0.31 -22.87 11.82
N GLU A 80 -0.58 -24.15 11.49
CA GLU A 80 0.49 -25.12 11.22
C GLU A 80 1.18 -24.86 9.87
N ASN A 81 0.65 -23.98 9.01
CA ASN A 81 1.24 -23.65 7.73
C ASN A 81 2.31 -22.54 7.78
N PHE A 82 2.57 -21.96 8.95
CA PHE A 82 3.51 -20.85 9.08
C PHE A 82 4.84 -21.28 9.68
N VAL A 83 5.90 -20.56 9.34
CA VAL A 83 7.27 -20.80 9.79
C VAL A 83 7.74 -19.70 10.74
N GLU A 84 8.73 -20.02 11.59
CA GLU A 84 9.25 -19.09 12.60
C GLU A 84 10.10 -17.94 12.02
N VAL A 85 10.66 -18.12 10.83
CA VAL A 85 11.61 -17.17 10.22
C VAL A 85 11.05 -16.70 8.89
N ILE A 86 11.09 -15.39 8.67
CA ILE A 86 10.72 -14.75 7.42
C ILE A 86 11.99 -14.52 6.60
N ASP A 87 12.30 -15.48 5.72
CA ASP A 87 13.48 -15.49 4.85
C ASP A 87 13.15 -15.28 3.36
N ASN A 88 11.95 -14.77 3.07
CA ASN A 88 11.53 -14.39 1.72
C ASN A 88 12.60 -13.49 1.07
N PRO A 89 13.03 -13.79 -0.17
CA PRO A 89 14.15 -13.08 -0.78
C PRO A 89 13.86 -11.59 -1.01
N TYR A 90 12.62 -11.17 -1.18
CA TYR A 90 12.22 -9.78 -1.41
C TYR A 90 11.69 -9.08 -0.16
N PHE A 91 11.49 -9.82 0.94
CA PHE A 91 11.01 -9.27 2.20
C PHE A 91 11.60 -10.00 3.42
N PRO A 92 12.94 -10.02 3.56
CA PRO A 92 13.57 -10.71 4.68
C PRO A 92 13.40 -9.91 5.97
N LEU A 93 12.79 -10.49 7.00
CA LEU A 93 12.64 -9.86 8.31
C LEU A 93 13.55 -10.54 9.33
N ILE A 94 14.84 -10.14 9.32
CA ILE A 94 15.86 -10.66 10.24
C ILE A 94 15.83 -9.83 11.54
N PRO A 95 15.51 -10.42 12.71
CA PRO A 95 15.48 -9.70 13.98
C PRO A 95 16.76 -8.92 14.27
N GLY A 96 16.59 -7.70 14.78
CA GLY A 96 17.64 -6.73 15.06
C GLY A 96 18.13 -5.95 13.84
N THR A 97 17.51 -6.11 12.67
CA THR A 97 17.75 -5.26 11.50
C THR A 97 16.87 -4.01 11.58
N THR A 98 17.45 -2.85 11.35
CA THR A 98 16.70 -1.60 11.14
C THR A 98 16.98 -1.05 9.76
N PHE A 99 15.92 -0.74 9.02
CA PHE A 99 15.96 -0.03 7.75
C PHE A 99 15.64 1.44 7.99
N ILE A 100 16.37 2.32 7.33
CA ILE A 100 16.21 3.77 7.46
C ILE A 100 15.94 4.31 6.06
N TYR A 101 14.78 4.95 5.93
CA TYR A 101 14.33 5.58 4.71
C TYR A 101 14.16 7.09 4.93
N GLU A 102 14.43 7.88 3.89
CA GLU A 102 14.23 9.32 3.86
C GLU A 102 13.73 9.78 2.50
N GLY A 103 13.05 10.93 2.47
CA GLY A 103 12.52 11.52 1.25
C GLY A 103 11.60 12.71 1.53
N GLU A 104 10.77 13.08 0.55
CA GLU A 104 9.86 14.23 0.65
C GLU A 104 8.42 13.75 0.44
N ASN A 105 7.51 14.20 1.33
CA ASN A 105 6.07 13.96 1.19
C ASN A 105 5.43 14.88 0.12
N GLU A 106 4.12 14.81 -0.07
CA GLU A 106 3.41 15.64 -1.07
C GLU A 106 3.53 17.15 -0.81
N ASP A 107 3.64 17.55 0.46
CA ASP A 107 3.77 18.94 0.90
C ASP A 107 5.21 19.47 0.80
N GLY A 108 6.18 18.58 0.53
CA GLY A 108 7.60 18.88 0.43
C GLY A 108 8.32 18.92 1.77
N ASP A 109 7.70 18.41 2.82
CA ASP A 109 8.31 18.25 4.14
C ASP A 109 9.23 17.01 4.13
N LEU A 110 10.30 17.06 4.91
CA LEU A 110 11.24 15.95 4.99
C LEU A 110 10.60 14.81 5.80
N GLU A 111 10.37 13.68 5.15
CA GLU A 111 9.92 12.47 5.80
C GLU A 111 11.10 11.54 6.10
N ARG A 112 11.06 10.93 7.28
CA ARG A 112 12.00 9.91 7.71
C ARG A 112 11.23 8.72 8.30
N ASN A 113 11.56 7.51 7.88
CA ASN A 113 11.02 6.27 8.44
C ASN A 113 12.14 5.38 9.04
N GLU A 114 11.94 4.86 10.26
CA GLU A 114 12.73 3.77 10.85
C GLU A 114 11.92 2.48 11.03
N VAL A 115 12.17 1.48 10.17
CA VAL A 115 11.54 0.16 10.24
C VAL A 115 12.47 -0.83 10.95
N SER A 116 12.12 -1.26 12.16
CA SER A 116 12.94 -2.16 12.98
C SER A 116 12.31 -3.54 13.15
N VAL A 117 12.98 -4.58 12.65
CA VAL A 117 12.56 -5.96 12.90
C VAL A 117 12.94 -6.33 14.33
N THR A 118 11.95 -6.58 15.18
CA THR A 118 12.19 -6.86 16.60
C THR A 118 12.48 -8.35 16.86
N ASP A 119 12.90 -8.69 18.08
CA ASP A 119 12.92 -10.07 18.59
C ASP A 119 11.55 -10.50 19.18
N ASP A 120 10.56 -9.60 19.17
CA ASP A 120 9.24 -9.84 19.74
C ASP A 120 8.32 -10.51 18.72
N THR A 121 7.32 -11.23 19.26
CA THR A 121 6.30 -11.92 18.47
C THR A 121 4.91 -11.63 19.01
N ARG A 122 3.90 -11.62 18.14
CA ARG A 122 2.48 -11.61 18.52
C ARG A 122 1.80 -12.87 18.02
N VAL A 123 0.73 -13.31 18.68
CA VAL A 123 -0.12 -14.39 18.16
C VAL A 123 -1.41 -13.79 17.63
N VAL A 124 -1.64 -13.89 16.32
CA VAL A 124 -2.85 -13.42 15.63
C VAL A 124 -3.46 -14.58 14.88
N MET A 125 -4.77 -14.82 15.06
CA MET A 125 -5.47 -16.00 14.51
C MET A 125 -4.79 -17.37 14.81
N GLY A 126 -3.98 -17.45 15.88
CA GLY A 126 -3.21 -18.63 16.24
C GLY A 126 -1.83 -18.75 15.56
N VAL A 127 -1.51 -17.89 14.60
CA VAL A 127 -0.20 -17.79 13.93
C VAL A 127 0.73 -16.95 14.81
N THR A 128 1.97 -17.41 14.99
CA THR A 128 3.02 -16.58 15.62
C THR A 128 3.60 -15.67 14.55
N THR A 129 3.42 -14.36 14.70
CA THR A 129 3.88 -13.32 13.80
C THR A 129 5.14 -12.66 14.36
N THR A 130 6.03 -12.20 13.47
CA THR A 130 7.16 -11.32 13.79
C THR A 130 6.63 -9.90 13.96
N VAL A 131 7.03 -9.23 15.05
CA VAL A 131 6.70 -7.82 15.26
C VAL A 131 7.76 -6.95 14.58
N VAL A 132 7.32 -6.06 13.70
CA VAL A 132 8.13 -4.98 13.13
C VAL A 132 7.68 -3.66 13.76
N TRP A 133 8.63 -2.83 14.16
CA TRP A 133 8.37 -1.53 14.78
C TRP A 133 8.74 -0.42 13.80
N ASP A 134 7.72 0.19 13.20
CA ASP A 134 7.82 1.33 12.30
C ASP A 134 7.61 2.64 13.10
N ARG A 135 8.39 3.66 12.77
CA ARG A 135 8.24 5.02 13.27
C ARG A 135 8.48 5.99 12.12
N VAL A 136 7.57 6.95 11.99
CA VAL A 136 7.64 7.98 10.94
C VAL A 136 7.77 9.36 11.57
N TRP A 137 8.67 10.17 10.99
CA TRP A 137 8.88 11.56 11.37
C TRP A 137 8.73 12.48 10.16
N GLU A 138 8.08 13.62 10.37
CA GLU A 138 8.05 14.75 9.43
C GLU A 138 8.78 15.93 10.05
N ASP A 139 9.76 16.49 9.34
CA ASP A 139 10.60 17.59 9.81
C ASP A 139 11.23 17.36 11.21
N GLY A 140 11.42 16.08 11.56
CA GLY A 140 11.97 15.63 12.84
C GLY A 140 10.96 15.50 13.98
N GLU A 141 9.66 15.70 13.74
CA GLU A 141 8.58 15.46 14.67
C GLU A 141 7.97 14.07 14.45
N LEU A 142 7.82 13.26 15.50
CA LEU A 142 7.22 11.93 15.39
C LEU A 142 5.73 12.11 15.06
N ILE A 143 5.30 11.57 13.93
CA ILE A 143 3.92 11.61 13.46
C ILE A 143 3.22 10.25 13.62
N GLU A 144 3.97 9.15 13.49
CA GLU A 144 3.41 7.80 13.61
C GLU A 144 4.34 6.83 14.36
N GLU A 145 3.74 5.90 15.10
CA GLU A 145 4.42 4.72 15.65
C GLU A 145 3.52 3.49 15.49
N THR A 146 4.04 2.48 14.79
CA THR A 146 3.28 1.30 14.39
C THR A 146 4.01 0.01 14.77
N PHE A 147 3.25 -0.97 15.26
CA PHE A 147 3.73 -2.33 15.48
C PHE A 147 3.03 -3.32 14.54
N ASP A 148 3.68 -3.61 13.42
CA ASP A 148 3.20 -4.50 12.38
C ASP A 148 3.43 -5.98 12.68
N TRP A 149 2.53 -6.84 12.22
CA TRP A 149 2.57 -8.27 12.45
C TRP A 149 2.64 -9.06 11.15
N TYR A 150 3.81 -9.62 10.85
CA TYR A 150 4.04 -10.41 9.64
C TYR A 150 4.26 -11.89 9.96
N ALA A 151 3.88 -12.78 9.05
CA ALA A 151 4.27 -14.19 9.12
C ALA A 151 4.51 -14.77 7.72
N GLN A 152 5.45 -15.71 7.62
CA GLN A 152 5.73 -16.41 6.38
C GLN A 152 5.08 -17.80 6.39
N ASP A 153 4.40 -18.15 5.31
CA ASP A 153 3.87 -19.50 5.12
C ASP A 153 4.95 -20.49 4.62
N LYS A 154 4.64 -21.79 4.60
CA LYS A 154 5.54 -22.84 4.12
C LYS A 154 5.84 -22.79 2.62
N ASP A 155 5.03 -22.08 1.84
CA ASP A 155 5.28 -21.83 0.42
C ASP A 155 6.21 -20.62 0.20
N GLY A 156 6.49 -19.87 1.28
CA GLY A 156 7.41 -18.74 1.35
C GLY A 156 6.76 -17.37 1.14
N ASN A 157 5.44 -17.28 1.07
CA ASN A 157 4.75 -15.99 0.96
C ASN A 157 4.72 -15.32 2.34
N VAL A 158 4.92 -14.02 2.36
CA VAL A 158 4.81 -13.20 3.57
C VAL A 158 3.42 -12.59 3.62
N TRP A 159 2.77 -12.81 4.75
CA TRP A 159 1.44 -12.36 5.07
C TRP A 159 1.49 -11.23 6.10
N TYR A 160 0.55 -10.29 5.99
CA TYR A 160 0.32 -9.24 6.97
C TYR A 160 -0.95 -9.53 7.76
N PHE A 161 -0.82 -9.53 9.09
CA PHE A 161 -1.88 -9.92 10.01
C PHE A 161 -2.50 -8.73 10.75
N GLY A 162 -2.00 -7.51 10.52
CA GLY A 162 -2.49 -6.27 11.11
C GLY A 162 -1.41 -5.53 11.89
N GLU A 163 -1.86 -4.51 12.62
CA GLU A 163 -1.03 -3.49 13.25
C GLU A 163 -1.66 -2.88 14.51
N ASP A 164 -0.79 -2.36 15.39
CA ASP A 164 -1.14 -1.39 16.44
C ASP A 164 -0.44 -0.08 16.09
N SER A 165 -1.17 0.83 15.43
CA SER A 165 -0.72 2.13 14.96
C SER A 165 -1.18 3.26 15.89
N LYS A 166 -0.31 4.25 16.09
CA LYS A 166 -0.60 5.47 16.84
C LYS A 166 -0.11 6.69 16.09
N GLU A 167 -1.00 7.64 15.91
CA GLU A 167 -0.70 8.95 15.35
C GLU A 167 -0.39 9.96 16.47
N TYR A 168 0.48 10.91 16.17
CA TYR A 168 0.95 11.95 17.08
C TYR A 168 0.92 13.33 16.43
N GLU A 169 0.51 14.34 17.21
CA GLU A 169 0.65 15.76 16.86
C GLU A 169 1.25 16.52 18.05
N ASP A 170 2.23 17.40 17.80
CA ASP A 170 2.96 18.13 18.84
C ASP A 170 3.50 17.21 19.96
N GLY A 171 3.94 15.99 19.59
CA GLY A 171 4.41 14.95 20.51
C GLY A 171 3.33 14.39 21.45
N LYS A 172 2.05 14.51 21.10
CA LYS A 172 0.92 13.94 21.85
C LYS A 172 0.16 12.95 20.97
N PHE A 173 -0.20 11.81 21.56
CA PHE A 173 -1.13 10.86 20.95
C PHE A 173 -2.43 11.56 20.53
N VAL A 174 -2.86 11.35 19.29
CA VAL A 174 -4.11 11.88 18.75
C VAL A 174 -5.09 10.79 18.32
N SER A 175 -4.60 9.71 17.72
CA SER A 175 -5.43 8.66 17.12
C SER A 175 -4.76 7.29 17.16
N ASP A 176 -5.57 6.24 17.24
CA ASP A 176 -5.20 4.84 16.99
C ASP A 176 -6.11 4.21 15.93
N GLU A 177 -6.80 5.02 15.12
CA GLU A 177 -7.79 4.55 14.13
C GLU A 177 -7.17 3.69 13.03
N GLY A 178 -5.86 3.79 12.77
CA GLY A 178 -5.13 2.89 11.88
C GLY A 178 -4.94 1.47 12.43
N SER A 179 -5.16 1.22 13.72
CA SER A 179 -4.95 -0.11 14.31
C SER A 179 -6.01 -1.12 13.85
N TRP A 180 -5.57 -2.30 13.40
CA TRP A 180 -6.46 -3.41 13.08
C TRP A 180 -5.80 -4.78 13.31
N GLU A 181 -6.61 -5.82 13.51
CA GLU A 181 -6.12 -7.19 13.70
C GLU A 181 -6.95 -8.18 12.90
N SER A 182 -6.28 -9.01 12.11
CA SER A 182 -6.91 -10.10 11.35
C SER A 182 -7.74 -11.01 12.25
N GLY A 183 -8.96 -11.30 11.82
CA GLY A 183 -9.95 -12.09 12.58
C GLY A 183 -10.76 -11.30 13.60
N ILE A 184 -10.51 -10.00 13.75
CA ILE A 184 -11.36 -9.06 14.49
C ILE A 184 -12.17 -8.25 13.49
N ASP A 185 -13.45 -8.02 13.79
CA ASP A 185 -14.38 -7.22 12.98
C ASP A 185 -14.42 -7.58 11.48
N ASP A 186 -14.14 -8.85 11.17
CA ASP A 186 -14.06 -9.45 9.83
C ASP A 186 -12.86 -9.02 8.98
N ALA A 187 -11.86 -8.35 9.58
CA ALA A 187 -10.60 -8.06 8.90
C ALA A 187 -9.87 -9.35 8.54
N LYS A 188 -9.29 -9.40 7.33
CA LYS A 188 -8.58 -10.56 6.79
C LYS A 188 -7.12 -10.19 6.51
N PRO A 189 -6.19 -11.13 6.78
CA PRO A 189 -4.80 -10.94 6.41
C PRO A 189 -4.65 -11.00 4.89
N GLY A 190 -3.67 -10.27 4.35
CA GLY A 190 -3.28 -10.39 2.95
C GLY A 190 -1.83 -10.80 2.78
N ILE A 191 -1.43 -10.97 1.52
CA ILE A 191 -0.03 -11.28 1.15
C ILE A 191 0.64 -9.95 0.88
N VAL A 192 1.72 -9.63 1.59
CA VAL A 192 2.55 -8.44 1.30
C VAL A 192 3.70 -8.77 0.34
N MET A 193 4.14 -10.02 0.29
CA MET A 193 5.16 -10.45 -0.67
C MET A 193 5.06 -11.93 -1.02
N LYS A 194 4.98 -12.24 -2.32
CA LYS A 194 5.02 -13.63 -2.81
C LYS A 194 6.44 -14.21 -2.76
N MET A 195 6.57 -15.53 -2.59
CA MET A 195 7.88 -16.20 -2.68
C MET A 195 8.47 -16.17 -4.09
N ALA A 196 7.61 -16.39 -5.08
CA ALA A 196 7.96 -16.50 -6.49
C ALA A 196 7.07 -15.58 -7.35
N PRO A 197 7.22 -14.25 -7.20
CA PRO A 197 6.41 -13.28 -7.91
C PRO A 197 6.62 -13.38 -9.42
N VAL A 198 5.54 -13.22 -10.17
CA VAL A 198 5.50 -13.19 -11.63
C VAL A 198 4.81 -11.90 -12.07
N VAL A 199 5.30 -11.26 -13.13
CA VAL A 199 4.65 -10.07 -13.69
C VAL A 199 3.18 -10.37 -14.03
N GLY A 200 2.28 -9.49 -13.58
CA GLY A 200 0.82 -9.64 -13.66
C GLY A 200 0.19 -10.36 -12.45
N ASP A 201 0.98 -10.79 -11.47
CA ASP A 201 0.45 -11.26 -10.19
C ASP A 201 -0.27 -10.11 -9.49
N VAL A 202 -1.59 -10.26 -9.29
CA VAL A 202 -2.40 -9.36 -8.46
C VAL A 202 -2.76 -10.05 -7.16
N TYR A 203 -2.69 -9.34 -6.04
CA TYR A 203 -3.02 -9.87 -4.72
C TYR A 203 -3.46 -8.75 -3.76
N ARG A 204 -4.25 -9.14 -2.76
CA ARG A 204 -4.62 -8.27 -1.64
C ARG A 204 -3.54 -8.31 -0.57
N GLN A 205 -3.21 -7.15 -0.03
CA GLN A 205 -2.26 -6.98 1.07
C GLN A 205 -2.99 -6.93 2.43
N GLU A 206 -4.25 -6.47 2.43
CA GLU A 206 -5.19 -6.52 3.54
C GLU A 206 -6.65 -6.47 3.04
N TYR A 207 -7.61 -6.81 3.90
CA TYR A 207 -9.02 -6.70 3.54
C TYR A 207 -9.95 -6.55 4.74
N LEU A 208 -10.67 -5.44 4.78
CA LEU A 208 -11.87 -5.17 5.56
C LEU A 208 -12.80 -4.32 4.68
N VAL A 209 -13.96 -4.86 4.32
CA VAL A 209 -14.82 -4.24 3.32
C VAL A 209 -15.15 -2.78 3.65
N GLY A 210 -14.82 -1.86 2.74
CA GLY A 210 -15.07 -0.43 2.91
C GLY A 210 -14.13 0.31 3.86
N GLU A 211 -13.16 -0.37 4.49
CA GLU A 211 -12.24 0.21 5.49
C GLU A 211 -10.75 -0.08 5.18
N ALA A 212 -10.43 -1.21 4.56
CA ALA A 212 -9.05 -1.60 4.19
C ALA A 212 -9.14 -2.54 2.97
N GLU A 213 -8.60 -2.16 1.81
CA GLU A 213 -8.76 -3.00 0.61
C GLU A 213 -7.51 -3.01 -0.28
N ASP A 214 -6.34 -2.89 0.32
CA ASP A 214 -5.09 -2.65 -0.40
C ASP A 214 -4.72 -3.81 -1.32
N MET A 215 -4.21 -3.42 -2.49
CA MET A 215 -3.91 -4.28 -3.60
C MET A 215 -2.49 -4.02 -4.09
N ALA A 216 -1.83 -5.07 -4.54
CA ALA A 216 -0.58 -4.98 -5.28
C ALA A 216 -0.65 -5.77 -6.59
N GLU A 217 0.00 -5.24 -7.62
CA GLU A 217 0.28 -5.91 -8.89
C GLU A 217 1.79 -5.94 -9.12
N VAL A 218 2.38 -7.10 -9.41
CA VAL A 218 3.78 -7.17 -9.84
C VAL A 218 3.89 -6.66 -11.28
N ILE A 219 4.58 -5.54 -11.49
CA ILE A 219 4.70 -4.91 -12.81
C ILE A 219 6.08 -5.10 -13.45
N SER A 220 7.13 -5.36 -12.66
CA SER A 220 8.47 -5.68 -13.19
C SER A 220 9.29 -6.57 -12.24
N LEU A 221 10.28 -7.26 -12.81
CA LEU A 221 11.28 -8.08 -12.10
C LEU A 221 12.71 -7.80 -12.62
N THR A 222 12.86 -6.77 -13.45
CA THR A 222 14.11 -6.52 -14.21
C THR A 222 14.64 -5.11 -14.04
N GLU A 223 14.01 -4.28 -13.21
CA GLU A 223 14.43 -2.89 -13.08
C GLU A 223 15.81 -2.77 -12.43
N THR A 224 16.48 -1.67 -12.77
CA THR A 224 17.68 -1.22 -12.07
C THR A 224 17.32 0.01 -11.26
N VAL A 225 17.44 -0.08 -9.93
CA VAL A 225 17.05 0.98 -8.99
C VAL A 225 18.30 1.52 -8.34
N THR A 226 18.41 2.84 -8.26
CA THR A 226 19.48 3.52 -7.51
C THR A 226 18.84 4.40 -6.46
N VAL A 227 19.21 4.15 -5.21
CA VAL A 227 18.87 4.93 -4.01
C VAL A 227 20.15 5.33 -3.30
N GLU A 228 20.10 6.17 -2.27
CA GLU A 228 21.29 6.56 -1.51
C GLU A 228 22.08 5.35 -0.98
N TYR A 229 21.39 4.31 -0.49
CA TYR A 229 22.05 3.10 0.00
C TYR A 229 22.83 2.33 -1.10
N GLY A 230 22.44 2.45 -2.37
CA GLY A 230 23.18 1.85 -3.48
C GLY A 230 22.37 1.61 -4.77
N THR A 231 23.01 0.93 -5.73
CA THR A 231 22.38 0.51 -6.99
C THR A 231 22.14 -0.99 -7.01
N PHE A 232 20.93 -1.39 -7.39
CA PHE A 232 20.46 -2.77 -7.44
C PHE A 232 19.92 -3.09 -8.82
N GLU A 233 20.19 -4.30 -9.31
CA GLU A 233 19.70 -4.81 -10.60
C GLU A 233 18.71 -5.96 -10.39
N ASN A 234 17.80 -6.16 -11.34
CA ASN A 234 16.76 -7.19 -11.27
C ASN A 234 15.81 -6.98 -10.10
N CYS A 235 15.46 -5.71 -9.83
CA CYS A 235 14.52 -5.33 -8.80
C CYS A 235 13.10 -5.75 -9.20
N LEU A 236 12.35 -6.20 -8.20
CA LEU A 236 10.91 -6.34 -8.30
C LEU A 236 10.25 -4.98 -8.13
N VAL A 237 9.21 -4.73 -8.90
CA VAL A 237 8.37 -3.54 -8.76
C VAL A 237 6.92 -3.97 -8.63
N THR A 238 6.25 -3.50 -7.58
CA THR A 238 4.80 -3.57 -7.45
C THR A 238 4.21 -2.22 -7.82
N LYS A 239 3.03 -2.25 -8.45
CA LYS A 239 2.08 -1.15 -8.42
C LYS A 239 1.10 -1.42 -7.27
N GLU A 240 0.84 -0.44 -6.42
CA GLU A 240 -0.05 -0.57 -5.27
C GLU A 240 -1.18 0.46 -5.33
N TRP A 241 -2.39 0.06 -4.90
CA TRP A 241 -3.58 0.90 -4.90
C TRP A 241 -4.64 0.35 -3.94
N THR A 242 -5.65 1.18 -3.63
CA THR A 242 -6.85 0.75 -2.91
C THR A 242 -8.12 1.11 -3.68
N PRO A 243 -9.12 0.21 -3.79
CA PRO A 243 -10.44 0.54 -4.34
C PRO A 243 -11.15 1.69 -3.60
N LEU A 244 -10.75 1.97 -2.35
CA LEU A 244 -11.34 3.00 -1.49
C LEU A 244 -10.91 4.42 -1.90
N GLU A 245 -9.78 4.55 -2.58
CA GLU A 245 -9.21 5.82 -3.05
C GLU A 245 -8.86 5.75 -4.55
N PRO A 246 -9.86 5.78 -5.45
CA PRO A 246 -9.62 5.70 -6.88
C PRO A 246 -8.79 6.88 -7.39
N GLY A 247 -7.74 6.58 -8.15
CA GLY A 247 -6.89 7.59 -8.78
C GLY A 247 -5.64 7.94 -7.97
N VAL A 248 -5.36 7.21 -6.90
CA VAL A 248 -4.06 7.18 -6.23
C VAL A 248 -3.39 5.85 -6.54
N GLU A 249 -2.13 5.90 -6.95
CA GLU A 249 -1.32 4.71 -7.24
C GLU A 249 0.13 4.97 -6.85
N GLU A 250 0.77 3.94 -6.31
CA GLU A 250 2.17 3.97 -5.90
C GLU A 250 2.94 2.83 -6.57
N GLN A 251 4.27 2.97 -6.58
CA GLN A 251 5.16 1.87 -6.90
C GLN A 251 6.13 1.63 -5.76
N LYS A 252 6.27 0.35 -5.37
CA LYS A 252 7.29 -0.10 -4.43
C LYS A 252 8.31 -0.98 -5.14
N TYR A 253 9.57 -0.74 -4.81
CA TYR A 253 10.72 -1.37 -5.44
C TYR A 253 11.47 -2.21 -4.43
N TYR A 254 11.82 -3.45 -4.81
CA TYR A 254 12.41 -4.42 -3.90
C TYR A 254 13.64 -5.08 -4.53
N ALA A 255 14.69 -5.30 -3.74
CA ALA A 255 15.86 -6.06 -4.15
C ALA A 255 16.01 -7.36 -3.35
N LYS A 256 16.43 -8.42 -4.05
CA LYS A 256 16.69 -9.72 -3.42
C LYS A 256 17.78 -9.62 -2.35
N GLY A 257 17.51 -10.17 -1.18
CA GLY A 257 18.41 -10.19 -0.03
C GLY A 257 18.50 -8.86 0.71
N VAL A 258 17.77 -7.84 0.27
CA VAL A 258 17.72 -6.51 0.90
C VAL A 258 16.32 -6.23 1.41
N GLY A 259 15.31 -6.35 0.55
CA GLY A 259 13.95 -5.94 0.88
C GLY A 259 13.50 -4.71 0.07
N PRO A 260 12.57 -3.92 0.62
CA PRO A 260 12.13 -2.64 0.06
C PRO A 260 13.32 -1.68 -0.10
N LEU A 261 13.29 -0.92 -1.19
CA LEU A 261 14.34 0.04 -1.56
C LEU A 261 13.79 1.44 -1.73
N LEU A 262 12.63 1.55 -2.38
CA LEU A 262 12.08 2.81 -2.84
C LEU A 262 10.56 2.64 -2.91
N GLU A 263 9.88 3.70 -2.52
CA GLU A 263 8.47 3.93 -2.75
C GLU A 263 8.28 5.28 -3.45
N GLU A 264 7.37 5.34 -4.41
CA GLU A 264 7.01 6.59 -5.07
C GLU A 264 5.51 6.63 -5.41
N VAL A 265 4.89 7.78 -5.19
CA VAL A 265 3.54 8.06 -5.69
C VAL A 265 3.62 8.33 -7.19
N THR A 266 2.90 7.53 -7.97
CA THR A 266 2.92 7.58 -9.45
C THR A 266 1.65 8.15 -10.05
N LEU A 267 0.56 8.18 -9.28
CA LEU A 267 -0.69 8.83 -9.64
C LEU A 267 -1.35 9.41 -8.39
N GLY A 268 -2.02 10.56 -8.53
CA GLY A 268 -2.83 11.14 -7.47
C GLY A 268 -2.12 12.14 -6.55
N GLY A 269 -0.80 12.30 -6.69
CA GLY A 269 0.01 13.25 -5.92
C GLY A 269 1.48 13.16 -6.30
N SER A 270 2.35 13.45 -5.33
CA SER A 270 3.79 13.20 -5.38
C SER A 270 4.26 12.80 -4.00
N GLY A 271 5.36 12.07 -3.95
CA GLY A 271 5.97 11.61 -2.71
C GLY A 271 6.97 10.53 -3.05
N GLN A 272 8.08 10.50 -2.34
CA GLN A 272 9.10 9.49 -2.54
C GLN A 272 9.79 9.22 -1.22
N LEU A 273 9.99 7.93 -0.89
CA LEU A 273 10.82 7.53 0.24
C LEU A 273 11.82 6.47 -0.21
N GLU A 274 13.11 6.72 0.00
CA GLU A 274 14.17 5.82 -0.44
C GLU A 274 15.03 5.32 0.71
N LEU A 275 15.54 4.09 0.57
CA LEU A 275 16.41 3.46 1.53
C LEU A 275 17.78 4.15 1.53
N ILE A 276 18.18 4.68 2.68
CA ILE A 276 19.47 5.36 2.84
C ILE A 276 20.45 4.56 3.71
N GLU A 277 19.96 3.78 4.68
CA GLU A 277 20.82 3.01 5.59
C GLU A 277 20.16 1.70 6.06
N ILE A 278 20.99 0.67 6.27
CA ILE A 278 20.60 -0.56 6.98
C ILE A 278 21.54 -0.74 8.18
N ILE A 279 20.95 -0.81 9.36
CA ILE A 279 21.65 -1.20 10.59
C ILE A 279 21.46 -2.71 10.79
N ALA A 280 22.53 -3.47 10.59
CA ALA A 280 22.51 -4.92 10.75
C ALA A 280 22.46 -5.34 12.24
N PRO A 281 21.92 -6.53 12.55
CA PRO A 281 21.91 -7.06 13.90
C PRO A 281 23.31 -7.18 14.49
N SER A 282 23.44 -6.84 15.77
CA SER A 282 24.70 -6.95 16.49
C SER A 282 25.17 -8.40 16.57
N VAL A 283 26.27 -8.74 15.89
CA VAL A 283 26.92 -10.04 16.08
C VAL A 283 27.57 -10.07 17.46
N VAL A 284 26.96 -10.77 18.42
CA VAL A 284 27.63 -11.11 19.68
C VAL A 284 28.71 -12.14 19.35
N ILE A 285 29.93 -11.67 19.07
CA ILE A 285 31.10 -12.57 19.02
C ILE A 285 31.32 -13.06 20.44
N GLY A 286 30.83 -14.27 20.72
CA GLY A 286 31.14 -15.02 21.94
C GLY A 286 32.65 -15.12 22.11
N GLY A 287 33.20 -14.25 22.96
CA GLY A 287 34.60 -14.29 23.34
C GLY A 287 34.89 -15.60 24.04
N ASN A 288 35.54 -16.52 23.33
CA ASN A 288 36.30 -17.59 23.95
C ASN A 288 37.36 -16.95 24.87
N ASN A 289 37.10 -16.97 26.18
CA ASN A 289 38.15 -16.80 27.16
C ASN A 289 38.67 -18.19 27.56
N TYR A 290 39.99 -18.33 27.34
CA TYR A 290 40.88 -19.45 27.59
C TYR A 290 40.64 -20.23 28.90
#